data_AF-A0A7X3UGM8-F1
#
_entry.id   AF-A0A7X3UGM8-F1
#
_cell.length_a   1.000
_cell.length_b   1.000
_cell.length_c   1.000
_cell.angle_alpha   90.00
_cell.angle_beta   90.00
_cell.angle_gamma   90.00
#
_symmetry.space_group_name_H-M   'P 1'
#
loop_
_entity.id
_entity.type
_entity.pdbx_description
1 polymer ?
#
loop_
_entity_poly.entity_id
_entity_poly.type
_entity_poly.pdbx_seq_one_letter_code
_entity_poly.pdbx_strand_id
1 'polypeptide(L)'
;HQRFVRITQGNVYAEFVEDLIHVKGDGDVIMTETRTARVWYANDTRRFLEITHETTPPLDIGDRQFLCVARLNPSMGIPKEGHVENSEGQIGRTTVHHQRARWCDLGGTVGEGVAGIALFDHPENAEHPGFFGEIAVPEQMSILHHPPDELEDDRFRLRFGVYIHEGITPTADVERHYQCYVNPVQAEVLTDAAS
;
A
#
# COMPACT_ATOMS: atom_id res chain seq x y z
N HIS A 1 3.37 18.76 4.80
CA HIS A 1 4.73 18.30 5.12
C HIS A 1 5.35 19.25 6.13
N GLN A 2 6.01 18.74 7.17
CA GLN A 2 6.75 19.55 8.15
C GLN A 2 8.27 19.41 7.95
N ARG A 3 8.78 18.17 7.95
CA ARG A 3 10.21 17.87 7.78
C ARG A 3 10.43 16.42 7.36
N PHE A 4 11.59 16.14 6.78
CA PHE A 4 12.16 14.79 6.74
C PHE A 4 12.93 14.51 8.03
N VAL A 5 12.57 13.43 8.72
CA VAL A 5 13.24 12.92 9.92
C VAL A 5 14.49 12.13 9.55
N ARG A 6 14.40 11.32 8.50
CA ARG A 6 15.49 10.48 8.01
C ARG A 6 15.35 10.28 6.51
N ILE A 7 16.47 10.27 5.80
CA ILE A 7 16.54 9.92 4.38
C ILE A 7 17.72 8.96 4.21
N THR A 8 17.46 7.80 3.63
CA THR A 8 18.46 6.82 3.22
C THR A 8 18.25 6.56 1.72
N GLN A 9 19.30 6.62 0.91
CA GLN A 9 19.19 6.35 -0.51
C GLN A 9 20.41 5.61 -1.04
N GLY A 10 20.17 4.77 -2.04
CA GLY A 10 21.16 4.06 -2.80
C GLY A 10 20.56 3.59 -4.12
N ASN A 11 21.36 2.89 -4.93
CA ASN A 11 20.93 2.49 -6.27
C ASN A 11 19.72 1.55 -6.25
N VAL A 12 19.59 0.68 -5.24
CA VAL A 12 18.54 -0.36 -5.17
C VAL A 12 17.43 -0.03 -4.18
N TYR A 13 17.75 0.67 -3.10
CA TYR A 13 16.86 0.92 -1.99
C TYR A 13 16.87 2.41 -1.62
N ALA A 14 15.70 2.94 -1.34
CA ALA A 14 15.53 4.24 -0.73
C ALA A 14 14.48 4.17 0.38
N GLU A 15 14.68 4.98 1.41
CA GLU A 15 13.73 5.18 2.49
C GLU A 15 13.72 6.65 2.88
N PHE A 16 12.53 7.16 3.17
CA PHE A 16 12.41 8.39 3.92
C PHE A 16 11.41 8.23 5.05
N VAL A 17 11.67 8.95 6.13
CA VAL A 17 10.74 9.15 7.24
C VAL A 17 10.42 10.63 7.26
N GLU A 18 9.15 10.99 7.24
CA GLU A 18 8.68 12.38 7.27
C GLU A 18 7.65 12.61 8.38
N ASP A 19 7.66 13.81 8.96
CA ASP A 19 6.59 14.28 9.82
C ASP A 19 5.64 15.16 9.00
N LEU A 20 4.35 14.92 9.20
CA LEU A 20 3.24 15.53 8.48
C LEU A 20 2.24 16.08 9.50
N ILE A 21 1.66 17.22 9.15
CA ILE A 21 0.43 17.71 9.76
C ILE A 21 -0.59 17.87 8.65
N HIS A 22 -1.82 17.51 8.96
CA HIS A 22 -2.99 17.75 8.12
C HIS A 22 -3.78 18.88 8.77
N VAL A 23 -4.14 19.87 7.97
CA VAL A 23 -4.80 21.09 8.43
C VAL A 23 -6.08 21.34 7.63
N LYS A 24 -7.09 21.92 8.29
CA LYS A 24 -8.26 22.48 7.62
C LYS A 24 -7.87 23.74 6.84
N GLY A 25 -8.79 24.23 6.01
CA GLY A 25 -8.60 25.46 5.24
C GLY A 25 -8.44 26.73 6.09
N ASP A 26 -8.87 26.70 7.35
CA ASP A 26 -8.71 27.77 8.35
C ASP A 26 -7.37 27.69 9.12
N GLY A 27 -6.60 26.61 8.94
CA GLY A 27 -5.32 26.38 9.60
C GLY A 27 -5.37 25.48 10.83
N ASP A 28 -6.56 25.03 11.28
CA ASP A 28 -6.67 24.11 12.41
C ASP A 28 -6.04 22.76 12.09
N VAL A 29 -5.20 22.26 13.00
CA VAL A 29 -4.57 20.93 12.88
C VAL A 29 -5.61 19.86 13.20
N ILE A 30 -5.82 18.94 12.27
CA ILE A 30 -6.77 17.83 12.44
C ILE A 30 -6.10 16.49 12.64
N MET A 31 -4.84 16.35 12.23
CA MET A 31 -4.13 15.08 12.33
C MET A 31 -2.62 15.32 12.24
N THR A 32 -1.86 14.57 13.05
CA THR A 32 -0.40 14.48 12.92
C THR A 32 -0.01 13.08 12.51
N GLU A 33 0.97 12.96 11.63
CA GLU A 33 1.40 11.68 11.06
C GLU A 33 2.93 11.65 10.96
N THR A 34 3.54 10.55 11.36
CA THR A 34 4.89 10.20 10.94
C THR A 34 4.74 9.10 9.89
N ARG A 35 5.27 9.35 8.68
CA ARG A 35 5.20 8.41 7.57
C ARG A 35 6.58 7.86 7.26
N THR A 36 6.68 6.55 7.17
CA THR A 36 7.85 5.88 6.60
C THR A 36 7.48 5.32 5.24
N ALA A 37 8.23 5.69 4.21
CA ALA A 37 8.12 5.10 2.89
C ALA A 37 9.44 4.42 2.53
N ARG A 38 9.36 3.16 2.09
CA ARG A 38 10.51 2.37 1.61
C ARG A 38 10.25 1.94 0.19
N VAL A 39 11.23 2.09 -0.68
CA VAL A 39 11.14 1.70 -2.08
C VAL A 39 12.37 0.89 -2.46
N TRP A 40 12.16 -0.22 -3.15
CA TRP A 40 13.25 -1.00 -3.71
C TRP A 40 12.82 -1.78 -4.94
N TYR A 41 13.80 -2.38 -5.62
CA TYR A 41 13.55 -3.29 -6.72
C TYR A 41 14.33 -4.58 -6.57
N ALA A 42 13.73 -5.68 -7.03
CA ALA A 42 14.42 -6.96 -7.11
C ALA A 42 15.14 -7.12 -8.45
N ASN A 43 14.54 -6.61 -9.53
CA ASN A 43 15.05 -6.62 -10.90
C ASN A 43 14.27 -5.58 -11.73
N ASP A 44 14.43 -5.59 -13.05
CA ASP A 44 13.77 -4.64 -13.95
C ASP A 44 12.25 -4.79 -14.06
N THR A 45 11.68 -5.89 -13.60
CA THR A 45 10.25 -6.19 -13.73
C THR A 45 9.51 -6.17 -12.39
N ARG A 46 10.20 -5.97 -11.26
CA ARG A 46 9.61 -6.06 -9.91
C ARG A 46 10.07 -4.91 -9.02
N ARG A 47 9.13 -4.01 -8.69
CA ARG A 47 9.33 -2.88 -7.76
C ARG A 47 8.41 -3.02 -6.56
N PHE A 48 8.88 -2.55 -5.42
CA PHE A 48 8.16 -2.61 -4.16
C PHE A 48 8.16 -1.23 -3.52
N LEU A 49 7.02 -0.90 -2.91
CA LEU A 49 6.87 0.26 -2.05
C LEU A 49 6.14 -0.19 -0.79
N GLU A 50 6.70 0.10 0.37
CA GLU A 50 6.02 -0.02 1.66
C GLU A 50 5.74 1.38 2.19
N ILE A 51 4.53 1.57 2.71
CA ILE A 51 4.15 2.80 3.40
C ILE A 51 3.63 2.42 4.77
N THR A 52 4.24 2.98 5.81
CA THR A 52 3.75 2.91 7.18
C THR A 52 3.35 4.30 7.63
N HIS A 53 2.12 4.41 8.12
CA HIS A 53 1.53 5.59 8.72
C HIS A 53 1.46 5.37 10.22
N GLU A 54 2.02 6.28 11.01
CA GLU A 54 1.80 6.36 12.44
C GLU A 54 1.12 7.68 12.73
N THR A 55 -0.17 7.66 13.06
CA THR A 55 -1.00 8.86 13.04
C THR A 55 -1.86 8.98 14.28
N THR A 56 -2.18 10.22 14.66
CA THR A 56 -3.30 10.48 15.56
C THR A 56 -4.62 10.26 14.82
N PRO A 57 -5.74 10.00 15.51
CA PRO A 57 -7.05 10.04 14.90
C PRO A 57 -7.33 11.39 14.24
N PRO A 58 -8.00 11.41 13.08
CA PRO A 58 -8.42 12.65 12.48
C PRO A 58 -9.53 13.28 13.33
N LEU A 59 -9.35 14.55 13.70
CA LEU A 59 -10.35 15.35 14.40
C LEU A 59 -11.30 16.01 13.41
N ASP A 60 -12.59 16.06 13.74
CA ASP A 60 -13.63 16.80 13.01
C ASP A 60 -13.83 16.44 11.52
N ILE A 61 -13.37 15.26 11.10
CA ILE A 61 -13.67 14.71 9.78
C ILE A 61 -14.69 13.59 10.01
N GLY A 62 -15.82 13.63 9.30
CA GLY A 62 -17.02 12.80 9.53
C GLY A 62 -16.76 11.30 9.69
N ASP A 63 -17.00 10.51 8.64
CA ASP A 63 -16.52 9.12 8.65
C ASP A 63 -15.00 9.14 8.47
N ARG A 64 -14.25 8.60 9.44
CA ARG A 64 -12.81 8.82 9.62
C ARG A 64 -11.99 7.84 8.80
N GLN A 65 -12.30 7.72 7.53
CA GLN A 65 -11.71 6.71 6.65
C GLN A 65 -10.27 7.05 6.25
N PHE A 66 -9.40 6.04 6.24
CA PHE A 66 -8.05 6.10 5.68
C PHE A 66 -8.01 5.25 4.43
N LEU A 67 -7.57 5.85 3.33
CA LEU A 67 -7.44 5.13 2.06
C LEU A 67 -5.99 5.13 1.58
N CYS A 68 -5.47 3.94 1.29
CA CYS A 68 -4.31 3.80 0.41
C CYS A 68 -4.84 3.52 -1.00
N VAL A 69 -4.44 4.36 -1.96
CA VAL A 69 -5.04 4.40 -3.30
C VAL A 69 -3.95 4.24 -4.35
N ALA A 70 -4.13 3.29 -5.27
CA ALA A 70 -3.32 3.16 -6.46
C ALA A 70 -4.15 3.44 -7.71
N ARG A 71 -3.63 4.30 -8.59
CA ARG A 71 -4.22 4.62 -9.89
C ARG A 71 -3.36 4.04 -11.01
N LEU A 72 -4.00 3.36 -11.94
CA LEU A 72 -3.36 2.67 -13.05
C LEU A 72 -3.53 3.47 -14.35
N ASN A 73 -2.75 3.11 -15.36
CA ASN A 73 -2.85 3.72 -16.68
C ASN A 73 -4.19 3.33 -17.33
N PRO A 74 -4.99 4.30 -17.83
CA PRO A 74 -6.24 4.02 -18.55
C PRO A 74 -6.12 3.02 -19.70
N SER A 75 -4.94 2.94 -20.36
CA SER A 75 -4.71 1.99 -21.46
C SER A 75 -4.87 0.53 -21.05
N MET A 76 -4.76 0.20 -19.76
CA MET A 76 -4.86 -1.16 -19.26
C MET A 76 -6.27 -1.74 -19.35
N GLY A 77 -7.30 -0.90 -19.55
CA GLY A 77 -8.67 -1.37 -19.77
C GLY A 77 -9.24 -2.22 -18.62
N ILE A 78 -8.73 -2.06 -17.41
CA ILE A 78 -8.98 -2.93 -16.24
C ILE A 78 -10.47 -3.28 -15.98
N PRO A 79 -11.45 -2.37 -16.17
CA PRO A 79 -12.85 -2.74 -15.95
C PRO A 79 -13.40 -3.79 -16.92
N LYS A 80 -12.78 -3.96 -18.10
CA LYS A 80 -13.33 -4.77 -19.21
C LYS A 80 -12.37 -5.85 -19.69
N GLU A 81 -11.09 -5.52 -19.82
CA GLU A 81 -10.09 -6.33 -20.52
C GLU A 81 -8.95 -6.75 -19.60
N GLY A 82 -8.67 -5.96 -18.55
CA GLY A 82 -7.61 -6.28 -17.60
C GLY A 82 -7.99 -7.42 -16.64
N HIS A 83 -6.96 -7.94 -16.00
CA HIS A 83 -7.05 -8.93 -14.95
C HIS A 83 -7.23 -8.22 -13.60
N VAL A 84 -8.23 -8.65 -12.84
CA VAL A 84 -8.48 -8.19 -11.48
C VAL A 84 -8.67 -9.41 -10.61
N GLU A 85 -7.91 -9.52 -9.54
CA GLU A 85 -7.98 -10.66 -8.63
C GLU A 85 -7.68 -10.25 -7.19
N ASN A 86 -8.20 -10.97 -6.22
CA ASN A 86 -7.89 -10.76 -4.82
C ASN A 86 -7.55 -12.06 -4.08
N SER A 87 -7.13 -11.92 -2.82
CA SER A 87 -6.68 -13.01 -1.97
C SER A 87 -7.73 -14.08 -1.65
N GLU A 88 -9.00 -13.83 -1.94
CA GLU A 88 -10.11 -14.76 -1.73
C GLU A 88 -10.42 -15.58 -2.99
N GLY A 89 -9.60 -15.42 -4.04
CA GLY A 89 -9.75 -16.13 -5.32
C GLY A 89 -10.86 -15.55 -6.21
N GLN A 90 -11.37 -14.36 -5.88
CA GLN A 90 -12.35 -13.68 -6.72
C GLN A 90 -11.64 -13.05 -7.92
N ILE A 91 -12.19 -13.27 -9.12
CA ILE A 91 -11.63 -12.77 -10.38
C ILE A 91 -12.65 -11.89 -11.09
N GLY A 92 -12.20 -10.74 -11.58
CA GLY A 92 -12.98 -9.75 -12.31
C GLY A 92 -13.34 -8.54 -11.45
N ARG A 93 -13.43 -7.37 -12.09
CA ARG A 93 -13.64 -6.10 -11.39
C ARG A 93 -14.89 -6.10 -10.51
N THR A 94 -16.01 -6.61 -11.03
CA THR A 94 -17.31 -6.61 -10.34
C THR A 94 -17.34 -7.47 -9.09
N THR A 95 -16.68 -8.63 -9.12
CA THR A 95 -16.67 -9.59 -7.99
C THR A 95 -15.68 -9.18 -6.92
N VAL A 96 -14.57 -8.55 -7.29
CA VAL A 96 -13.53 -8.05 -6.37
C VAL A 96 -13.91 -6.72 -5.72
N HIS A 97 -14.76 -5.91 -6.36
CA HIS A 97 -15.21 -4.63 -5.80
C HIS A 97 -16.01 -4.83 -4.52
N HIS A 98 -15.82 -3.93 -3.55
CA HIS A 98 -16.51 -3.95 -2.25
C HIS A 98 -16.33 -5.25 -1.47
N GLN A 99 -15.12 -5.82 -1.54
CA GLN A 99 -14.76 -7.04 -0.81
C GLN A 99 -13.64 -6.77 0.18
N ARG A 100 -13.62 -7.52 1.28
CA ARG A 100 -12.46 -7.59 2.16
C ARG A 100 -11.50 -8.64 1.64
N ALA A 101 -10.22 -8.29 1.56
CA ALA A 101 -9.18 -9.18 1.07
C ALA A 101 -7.82 -8.77 1.68
N ARG A 102 -6.89 -9.72 1.76
CA ARG A 102 -5.50 -9.48 2.20
C ARG A 102 -4.70 -8.70 1.16
N TRP A 103 -5.06 -8.88 -0.11
CA TRP A 103 -4.48 -8.16 -1.23
C TRP A 103 -5.46 -8.11 -2.40
N CYS A 104 -5.28 -7.13 -3.27
CA CYS A 104 -5.96 -7.00 -4.55
C CYS A 104 -4.94 -6.61 -5.62
N ASP A 105 -5.01 -7.25 -6.78
CA ASP A 105 -4.14 -7.01 -7.93
C ASP A 105 -4.95 -6.58 -9.15
N LEU A 106 -4.47 -5.53 -9.81
CA LEU A 106 -4.97 -5.07 -11.11
C LEU A 106 -3.82 -5.13 -12.10
N GLY A 107 -4.00 -5.84 -13.21
CA GLY A 107 -3.02 -5.96 -14.28
C GLY A 107 -3.64 -5.86 -15.66
N GLY A 108 -2.90 -5.34 -16.63
CA GLY A 108 -3.40 -5.19 -18.00
C GLY A 108 -2.35 -4.67 -18.96
N THR A 109 -2.75 -4.52 -20.22
CA THR A 109 -1.84 -4.09 -21.30
C THR A 109 -1.43 -2.62 -21.12
N VAL A 110 -0.13 -2.36 -21.12
CA VAL A 110 0.42 -1.00 -21.08
C VAL A 110 1.66 -0.91 -21.96
N GLY A 111 1.65 0.03 -22.91
CA GLY A 111 2.67 0.08 -23.95
C GLY A 111 2.67 -1.21 -24.78
N GLU A 112 3.83 -1.87 -24.88
CA GLU A 112 4.01 -3.10 -25.64
C GLU A 112 3.89 -4.38 -24.78
N GLY A 113 3.61 -4.25 -23.48
CA GLY A 113 3.62 -5.35 -22.53
C GLY A 113 2.39 -5.42 -21.63
N VAL A 114 2.44 -6.31 -20.65
CA VAL A 114 1.44 -6.47 -19.60
C VAL A 114 2.10 -6.17 -18.27
N ALA A 115 1.47 -5.34 -17.44
CA ALA A 115 1.97 -5.00 -16.11
C ALA A 115 0.81 -4.80 -15.15
N GLY A 116 1.11 -4.91 -13.86
CA GLY A 116 0.13 -4.71 -12.81
C GLY A 116 0.69 -4.09 -11.55
N ILE A 117 -0.23 -3.77 -10.66
CA ILE A 117 0.03 -3.28 -9.32
C ILE A 117 -0.83 -4.09 -8.37
N ALA A 118 -0.22 -4.66 -7.34
CA ALA A 118 -0.92 -5.25 -6.21
C ALA A 118 -0.82 -4.33 -5.00
N LEU A 119 -1.93 -4.15 -4.28
CA LEU A 119 -1.96 -3.54 -2.94
C LEU A 119 -2.10 -4.62 -1.88
N PHE A 120 -1.27 -4.54 -0.85
CA PHE A 120 -1.18 -5.48 0.26
C PHE A 120 -1.61 -4.84 1.57
N ASP A 121 -2.47 -5.55 2.30
CA ASP A 121 -2.89 -5.20 3.64
C ASP A 121 -2.08 -5.96 4.69
N HIS A 122 -1.54 -5.23 5.67
CA HIS A 122 -0.79 -5.88 6.74
C HIS A 122 -1.74 -6.45 7.81
N PRO A 123 -1.48 -7.65 8.35
CA PRO A 123 -2.31 -8.27 9.40
C PRO A 123 -2.32 -7.54 10.75
N GLU A 124 -1.53 -6.48 10.90
CA GLU A 124 -1.52 -5.63 12.11
C GLU A 124 -2.41 -4.40 11.95
N ASN A 125 -2.94 -4.14 10.76
CA ASN A 125 -3.88 -3.05 10.56
C ASN A 125 -5.18 -3.39 11.30
N ALA A 126 -5.81 -2.38 11.90
CA ALA A 126 -7.18 -2.52 12.38
C ALA A 126 -8.08 -3.00 11.24
N GLU A 127 -9.14 -3.74 11.54
CA GLU A 127 -10.08 -4.27 10.54
C GLU A 127 -9.46 -5.20 9.47
N HIS A 128 -8.22 -5.69 9.64
CA HIS A 128 -7.64 -6.64 8.70
C HIS A 128 -8.52 -7.90 8.54
N PRO A 129 -8.77 -8.38 7.31
CA PRO A 129 -8.38 -7.77 6.03
C PRO A 129 -9.20 -6.52 5.66
N GLY A 130 -8.49 -5.50 5.17
CA GLY A 130 -9.08 -4.21 4.78
C GLY A 130 -10.07 -4.29 3.62
N PHE A 131 -10.86 -3.24 3.47
CA PHE A 131 -11.97 -3.19 2.51
C PHE A 131 -11.55 -2.57 1.18
N PHE A 132 -11.77 -3.27 0.07
CA PHE A 132 -11.39 -2.81 -1.26
C PHE A 132 -12.54 -2.15 -2.04
N GLY A 133 -12.30 -0.95 -2.58
CA GLY A 133 -13.16 -0.33 -3.59
C GLY A 133 -14.07 0.84 -3.15
N GLU A 134 -13.89 1.44 -1.97
CA GLU A 134 -14.69 2.60 -1.51
C GLU A 134 -14.66 3.81 -2.45
N ILE A 135 -13.51 4.14 -3.00
CA ILE A 135 -13.37 5.23 -3.96
C ILE A 135 -12.69 4.65 -5.19
N ALA A 136 -13.47 4.28 -6.20
CA ALA A 136 -12.90 3.71 -7.40
C ALA A 136 -13.49 4.33 -8.67
N VAL A 137 -12.69 5.19 -9.30
CA VAL A 137 -12.78 5.38 -10.75
C VAL A 137 -12.33 4.08 -11.44
N PRO A 138 -12.66 3.87 -12.73
CA PRO A 138 -12.52 2.55 -13.33
C PRO A 138 -11.09 1.96 -13.24
N GLU A 139 -10.06 2.81 -13.32
CA GLU A 139 -8.64 2.43 -13.27
C GLU A 139 -7.96 2.77 -11.93
N GLN A 140 -8.69 2.58 -10.84
CA GLN A 140 -8.22 2.79 -9.48
C GLN A 140 -8.58 1.60 -8.61
N MET A 141 -7.70 1.29 -7.66
CA MET A 141 -8.00 0.48 -6.50
C MET A 141 -7.72 1.27 -5.23
N SER A 142 -8.50 1.01 -4.19
CA SER A 142 -8.30 1.57 -2.86
C SER A 142 -8.50 0.50 -1.82
N ILE A 143 -7.68 0.52 -0.78
CA ILE A 143 -7.94 -0.19 0.47
C ILE A 143 -8.32 0.82 1.54
N LEU A 144 -9.37 0.51 2.29
CA LEU A 144 -9.92 1.34 3.35
C LEU A 144 -9.71 0.69 4.72
N HIS A 145 -9.40 1.55 5.70
CA HIS A 145 -9.45 1.27 7.13
C HIS A 145 -10.01 2.46 7.92
N HIS A 146 -10.55 2.18 9.10
CA HIS A 146 -10.87 3.20 10.11
C HIS A 146 -9.83 3.21 11.24
N PRO A 147 -9.71 4.32 11.99
CA PRO A 147 -9.05 4.32 13.28
C PRO A 147 -9.62 3.21 14.17
N PRO A 148 -8.77 2.51 14.94
CA PRO A 148 -9.24 1.62 15.99
C PRO A 148 -10.14 2.36 16.99
N ASP A 149 -11.12 1.64 17.56
CA ASP A 149 -11.99 2.16 18.61
C ASP A 149 -11.20 2.49 19.90
N GLU A 150 -10.18 1.68 20.20
CA GLU A 150 -9.30 1.82 21.36
C GLU A 150 -7.88 2.16 20.89
N LEU A 151 -7.28 3.20 21.48
CA LEU A 151 -5.96 3.69 21.10
C LEU A 151 -5.04 3.67 22.31
N GLU A 152 -3.85 3.13 22.12
CA GLU A 152 -2.73 3.33 23.04
C GLU A 152 -2.02 4.63 22.62
N ASP A 153 -1.82 5.54 23.58
CA ASP A 153 -1.13 6.82 23.39
C ASP A 153 -1.70 7.74 22.29
N ASP A 154 -3.01 7.68 22.05
CA ASP A 154 -3.72 8.49 21.03
C ASP A 154 -3.15 8.33 19.61
N ARG A 155 -2.54 7.18 19.30
CA ARG A 155 -1.99 6.88 17.98
C ARG A 155 -2.38 5.49 17.51
N PHE A 156 -2.38 5.32 16.20
CA PHE A 156 -2.47 4.00 15.57
C PHE A 156 -1.58 3.92 14.35
N ARG A 157 -1.40 2.70 13.86
CA ARG A 157 -0.52 2.39 12.76
C ARG A 157 -1.28 1.72 11.62
N LEU A 158 -1.03 2.16 10.39
CA LEU A 158 -1.46 1.49 9.17
C LEU A 158 -0.24 1.19 8.30
N ARG A 159 -0.16 -0.04 7.77
CA ARG A 159 0.93 -0.53 6.93
C ARG A 159 0.39 -1.08 5.62
N PHE A 160 0.89 -0.55 4.52
CA PHE A 160 0.51 -0.96 3.18
C PHE A 160 1.73 -1.36 2.37
N GLY A 161 1.62 -2.48 1.66
CA GLY A 161 2.57 -2.87 0.63
C GLY A 161 2.03 -2.58 -0.76
N VAL A 162 2.90 -2.20 -1.67
CA VAL A 162 2.62 -2.01 -3.09
C VAL A 162 3.65 -2.81 -3.87
N TYR A 163 3.16 -3.69 -4.74
CA TYR A 163 4.01 -4.51 -5.61
C TYR A 163 3.69 -4.19 -7.06
N ILE A 164 4.64 -3.59 -7.77
CA ILE A 164 4.54 -3.30 -9.20
C ILE A 164 5.28 -4.40 -9.94
N HIS A 165 4.61 -5.02 -10.91
CA HIS A 165 5.09 -6.22 -11.56
C HIS A 165 4.82 -6.24 -13.06
N GLU A 166 5.60 -7.03 -13.78
CA GLU A 166 5.27 -7.49 -15.13
C GLU A 166 4.31 -8.68 -15.06
N GLY A 167 3.27 -8.64 -15.91
CA GLY A 167 2.24 -9.66 -16.01
C GLY A 167 0.98 -9.35 -15.21
N ILE A 168 0.32 -10.42 -14.78
CA ILE A 168 -0.93 -10.44 -14.02
C ILE A 168 -0.77 -11.36 -12.80
N THR A 169 -1.72 -11.37 -11.88
CA THR A 169 -1.66 -12.09 -10.60
C THR A 169 -0.95 -13.45 -10.62
N PRO A 170 -1.29 -14.39 -11.53
CA PRO A 170 -0.65 -15.70 -11.53
C PRO A 170 0.80 -15.68 -12.01
N THR A 171 1.13 -14.89 -13.04
CA THR A 171 2.51 -14.83 -13.59
C THR A 171 3.43 -13.95 -12.75
N ALA A 172 2.86 -13.06 -11.94
CA ALA A 172 3.58 -12.15 -11.06
C ALA A 172 3.86 -12.72 -9.65
N ASP A 173 3.35 -13.92 -9.33
CA ASP A 173 3.42 -14.56 -8.01
C ASP A 173 2.90 -13.67 -6.86
N VAL A 174 1.77 -12.99 -7.04
CA VAL A 174 1.28 -11.97 -6.08
C VAL A 174 1.14 -12.53 -4.66
N GLU A 175 0.52 -13.71 -4.50
CA GLU A 175 0.38 -14.35 -3.18
C GLU A 175 1.74 -14.63 -2.53
N ARG A 176 2.73 -15.10 -3.30
CA ARG A 176 4.09 -15.36 -2.76
C ARG A 176 4.71 -14.06 -2.26
N HIS A 177 4.56 -12.96 -3.00
CA HIS A 177 5.09 -11.66 -2.60
C HIS A 177 4.34 -11.05 -1.41
N TYR A 178 3.03 -11.27 -1.32
CA TYR A 178 2.26 -10.95 -0.12
C TYR A 178 2.82 -11.69 1.11
N GLN A 179 3.09 -13.00 0.98
CA GLN A 179 3.70 -13.78 2.08
C GLN A 179 5.08 -13.26 2.47
N CYS A 180 5.92 -12.85 1.50
CA CYS A 180 7.20 -12.21 1.81
C CYS A 180 7.04 -10.88 2.56
N TYR A 181 5.99 -10.11 2.26
CA TYR A 181 5.70 -8.83 2.90
C TYR A 181 5.24 -9.01 4.35
N VAL A 182 4.32 -9.94 4.61
CA VAL A 182 3.75 -10.13 5.96
C VAL A 182 4.57 -11.08 6.84
N ASN A 183 5.43 -11.91 6.23
CA ASN A 183 6.35 -12.82 6.91
C ASN A 183 7.80 -12.61 6.41
N PRO A 184 8.39 -11.42 6.60
CA PRO A 184 9.74 -11.15 6.13
C PRO A 184 10.76 -12.05 6.86
N VAL A 185 11.72 -12.57 6.10
CA VAL A 185 12.84 -13.33 6.69
C VAL A 185 13.64 -12.41 7.61
N GLN A 186 13.86 -12.86 8.85
CA GLN A 186 14.79 -12.19 9.74
C GLN A 186 16.22 -12.52 9.29
N ALA A 187 16.97 -11.49 8.91
CA ALA A 187 18.36 -11.60 8.51
C ALA A 187 19.23 -10.76 9.44
N GLU A 188 20.35 -11.33 9.88
CA GLU A 188 21.38 -10.63 10.65
C GLU A 188 22.58 -10.39 9.73
N VAL A 189 23.02 -9.13 9.64
CA VAL A 189 24.25 -8.78 8.91
C VAL A 189 25.41 -8.89 9.89
N LEU A 190 26.16 -9.98 9.79
CA LEU A 190 27.44 -10.13 10.49
C LEU A 190 28.46 -9.23 9.78
N THR A 191 28.89 -8.17 10.45
CA THR A 191 30.03 -7.36 10.00
C THR A 191 31.27 -7.88 10.70
N ASP A 192 32.23 -8.40 9.94
CA ASP A 192 33.54 -8.75 10.50
C ASP A 192 34.17 -7.47 11.05
N ALA A 193 34.54 -7.50 12.34
CA ALA A 193 35.30 -6.43 12.95
C ALA A 193 36.61 -6.28 12.16
N ALA A 194 36.84 -5.08 11.62
CA ALA A 194 38.06 -4.76 10.89
C ALA A 194 39.30 -5.17 11.72
N SER A 195 40.18 -5.96 11.10
CA SER A 195 41.49 -6.33 11.64
C SER A 195 42.52 -5.22 11.42
#